data_AF-A0ABD0XDD5-F1
#
_entry.id   AF-A0ABD0XDD5-F1
#
_cell.length_a   1.000
_cell.length_b   1.000
_cell.length_c   1.000
_cell.angle_alpha   90.00
_cell.angle_beta   90.00
_cell.angle_gamma   90.00
#
_symmetry.space_group_name_H-M   'P 1'
#
loop_
_entity.id
_entity.type
_entity.pdbx_description
1 polymer ?
#
loop_
_entity_poly.entity_id
_entity_poly.type
_entity_poly.pdbx_seq_one_letter_code
_entity_poly.pdbx_strand_id
1 'polypeptide(L)'
;MSWVKSVQYSGEDVFDEDADDINLQDKEWKFNMQKRVKDGYVDGIDHGKEASLQLGFNMGYREGAARTTAVGRLKGIISAIQCWCQLQRPDNPTPASVADLLQRVIKHEHSIMEAIRTTFENPIPTASNVSETMEDLSVREEENCCGDGGCSKDSACCKKDCDKEISPMLMQKPNLSTALPIDPVTIPGENVDQLVQCCMDLVYELGLPQELIQHLHQLKSA
;
A
#
# COMPACT_ATOMS: atom_id res chain seq x y z
N MET A 1 21.44 -86.80 -36.04
CA MET A 1 20.50 -86.31 -35.01
C MET A 1 20.92 -84.90 -34.64
N SER A 2 20.11 -83.89 -34.97
CA SER A 2 20.35 -82.50 -34.57
C SER A 2 19.01 -81.88 -34.20
N TRP A 3 18.76 -81.76 -32.91
CA TRP A 3 17.62 -81.05 -32.35
C TRP A 3 18.16 -79.80 -31.66
N VAL A 4 18.30 -78.71 -32.42
CA VAL A 4 18.30 -77.35 -31.86
C VAL A 4 17.44 -76.53 -32.80
N LYS A 5 16.14 -76.45 -32.47
CA LYS A 5 15.27 -75.40 -32.99
C LYS A 5 15.53 -74.19 -32.09
N SER A 6 16.41 -73.32 -32.54
CA SER A 6 16.63 -72.01 -31.94
C SER A 6 15.31 -71.24 -31.93
N VAL A 7 14.83 -70.89 -30.73
CA VAL A 7 13.79 -69.88 -30.53
C VAL A 7 14.28 -68.61 -31.24
N GLN A 8 13.55 -68.19 -32.28
CA GLN A 8 13.64 -66.82 -32.76
C GLN A 8 13.17 -65.94 -31.61
N TYR A 9 14.11 -65.23 -30.98
CA TYR A 9 13.78 -64.01 -30.27
C TYR A 9 13.24 -63.04 -31.32
N SER A 10 11.91 -62.99 -31.46
CA SER A 10 11.27 -61.81 -32.02
C SER A 10 11.61 -60.68 -31.05
N GLY A 11 12.55 -59.82 -31.45
CA GLY A 11 12.83 -58.55 -30.78
C GLY A 11 11.66 -57.60 -30.98
N GLU A 12 10.53 -57.94 -30.36
CA GLU A 12 9.49 -56.99 -30.04
C GLU A 12 9.87 -56.49 -28.65
N ASP A 13 10.47 -55.30 -28.61
CA ASP A 13 10.73 -54.58 -27.38
C ASP A 13 9.37 -54.08 -26.87
N VAL A 14 8.69 -54.93 -26.10
CA VAL A 14 7.31 -54.72 -25.65
C VAL A 14 7.23 -53.68 -24.51
N PHE A 15 8.37 -53.22 -23.97
CA PHE A 15 8.42 -52.21 -22.93
C PHE A 15 9.59 -51.25 -23.21
N ASP A 16 9.28 -50.17 -23.93
CA ASP A 16 10.18 -49.03 -24.13
C ASP A 16 10.23 -48.22 -22.81
N GLU A 17 10.87 -48.78 -21.78
CA GLU A 17 10.94 -48.27 -20.40
C GLU A 17 11.46 -46.83 -20.35
N ASP A 18 12.40 -46.49 -21.24
CA ASP A 18 12.95 -45.14 -21.42
C ASP A 18 11.93 -44.17 -22.05
N ALA A 19 11.00 -44.66 -22.90
CA ALA A 19 9.98 -43.81 -23.53
C ALA A 19 8.92 -43.36 -22.52
N ASP A 20 8.56 -44.21 -21.56
CA ASP A 20 7.66 -43.86 -20.45
C ASP A 20 8.31 -42.84 -19.51
N ASP A 21 9.61 -42.98 -19.22
CA ASP A 21 10.37 -42.03 -18.40
C ASP A 21 10.55 -40.67 -19.08
N ILE A 22 10.84 -40.63 -20.39
CA ILE A 22 10.92 -39.37 -21.16
C ILE A 22 9.54 -38.68 -21.21
N ASN A 23 8.46 -39.47 -21.38
CA ASN A 23 7.09 -38.94 -21.39
C ASN A 23 6.68 -38.39 -20.02
N LEU A 24 7.11 -39.02 -18.93
CA LEU A 24 6.92 -38.54 -17.57
C LEU A 24 7.64 -37.20 -17.35
N GLN A 25 8.92 -37.11 -17.74
CA GLN A 25 9.71 -35.88 -17.61
C GLN A 25 9.10 -34.71 -18.40
N ASP A 26 8.62 -34.96 -19.62
CA ASP A 26 7.95 -33.94 -20.43
C ASP A 26 6.62 -33.46 -19.81
N LYS A 27 5.86 -34.37 -19.19
CA LYS A 27 4.62 -34.04 -18.46
C LYS A 27 4.92 -33.22 -17.21
N GLU A 28 5.92 -33.61 -16.42
CA GLU A 28 6.35 -32.88 -15.23
C GLU A 28 6.87 -31.48 -15.57
N TRP A 29 7.66 -31.37 -16.64
CA TRP A 29 8.13 -30.08 -17.15
C TRP A 29 6.97 -29.16 -17.54
N LYS A 30 6.01 -29.67 -18.33
CA LYS A 30 4.83 -28.90 -18.76
C LYS A 30 3.98 -28.47 -17.55
N PHE A 31 3.73 -29.37 -16.61
CA PHE A 31 2.97 -29.07 -15.40
C PHE A 31 3.68 -28.02 -14.55
N ASN A 32 4.98 -28.16 -14.30
CA ASN A 32 5.77 -27.18 -13.55
C ASN A 32 5.82 -25.82 -14.24
N MET A 33 5.92 -25.79 -15.57
CA MET A 33 5.90 -24.53 -16.32
C MET A 33 4.54 -23.84 -16.21
N GLN A 34 3.44 -24.58 -16.38
CA GLN A 34 2.09 -24.05 -16.22
C GLN A 34 1.83 -23.57 -14.80
N LYS A 35 2.34 -24.30 -13.80
CA LYS A 35 2.27 -23.93 -12.40
C LYS A 35 3.01 -22.63 -12.12
N ARG A 36 4.25 -22.45 -12.62
CA ARG A 36 5.00 -21.20 -12.44
C ARG A 36 4.29 -19.97 -13.02
N VAL A 37 3.59 -20.12 -14.15
CA VAL A 37 2.81 -19.01 -14.72
C VAL A 37 1.64 -18.63 -13.82
N LYS A 38 0.91 -19.63 -13.30
CA LYS A 38 -0.20 -19.41 -12.35
C LYS A 38 0.30 -18.81 -11.04
N ASP A 39 1.36 -19.37 -10.48
CA ASP A 39 1.98 -18.89 -9.24
C ASP A 39 2.48 -17.45 -9.40
N GLY A 40 3.11 -17.12 -10.54
CA GLY A 40 3.55 -15.75 -10.84
C GLY A 40 2.41 -14.74 -11.00
N TYR A 41 1.26 -15.16 -11.53
CA TYR A 41 0.07 -14.30 -11.61
C TYR A 41 -0.55 -14.03 -10.24
N VAL A 42 -0.67 -15.08 -9.41
CA VAL A 42 -1.17 -14.94 -8.03
C VAL A 42 -0.23 -14.05 -7.21
N ASP A 43 1.07 -14.31 -7.28
CA ASP A 43 2.11 -13.52 -6.61
C ASP A 43 2.11 -12.05 -7.09
N GLY A 44 1.92 -11.83 -8.40
CA GLY A 44 1.80 -10.49 -8.96
C GLY A 44 0.59 -9.71 -8.46
N ILE A 45 -0.57 -10.37 -8.32
CA ILE A 45 -1.77 -9.76 -7.73
C ILE A 45 -1.52 -9.41 -6.26
N ASP A 46 -0.95 -10.33 -5.49
CA ASP A 46 -0.73 -10.13 -4.06
C ASP A 46 0.29 -9.01 -3.82
N HIS A 47 1.40 -9.01 -4.56
CA HIS A 47 2.37 -7.89 -4.54
C HIS A 47 1.74 -6.56 -4.95
N GLY A 48 0.86 -6.55 -5.96
CA GLY A 48 0.16 -5.33 -6.38
C GLY A 48 -0.79 -4.77 -5.32
N LYS A 49 -1.54 -5.65 -4.64
CA LYS A 49 -2.42 -5.29 -3.52
C LYS A 49 -1.62 -4.74 -2.35
N GLU A 50 -0.55 -5.43 -1.95
CA GLU A 50 0.30 -4.98 -0.85
C GLU A 50 0.97 -3.64 -1.16
N ALA A 51 1.49 -3.46 -2.38
CA ALA A 51 2.10 -2.20 -2.80
C ALA A 51 1.10 -1.02 -2.76
N SER A 52 -0.13 -1.25 -3.22
CA SER A 52 -1.19 -0.24 -3.21
C SER A 52 -1.63 0.10 -1.78
N LEU A 53 -1.76 -0.91 -0.92
CA LEU A 53 -2.09 -0.73 0.50
C LEU A 53 -0.99 0.05 1.22
N GLN A 54 0.28 -0.30 1.00
CA GLN A 54 1.42 0.37 1.62
C GLN A 54 1.53 1.82 1.16
N LEU A 55 1.23 2.11 -0.11
CA LEU A 55 1.19 3.47 -0.62
C LEU A 55 0.13 4.30 0.12
N GLY A 56 -1.09 3.77 0.25
CA GLY A 56 -2.18 4.41 1.00
C GLY A 56 -1.81 4.62 2.47
N PHE A 57 -1.23 3.62 3.12
CA PHE A 57 -0.76 3.72 4.50
C PHE A 57 0.32 4.80 4.66
N ASN A 58 1.34 4.82 3.79
CA ASN A 58 2.42 5.81 3.87
C ASN A 58 1.89 7.25 3.70
N MET A 59 0.92 7.45 2.81
CA MET A 59 0.28 8.74 2.61
C MET A 59 -0.54 9.15 3.84
N GLY A 60 -1.42 8.26 4.33
CA GLY A 60 -2.23 8.53 5.51
C GLY A 60 -1.40 8.75 6.78
N TYR A 61 -0.35 7.96 6.97
CA TYR A 61 0.58 8.09 8.08
C TYR A 61 1.33 9.43 8.02
N ARG A 62 1.86 9.83 6.85
CA ARG A 62 2.55 11.12 6.70
C ARG A 62 1.63 12.28 7.05
N GLU A 63 0.41 12.27 6.52
CA GLU A 63 -0.56 13.35 6.75
C GLU A 63 -1.03 13.40 8.20
N GLY A 64 -1.38 12.24 8.79
CA GLY A 64 -1.78 12.13 10.18
C GLY A 64 -0.65 12.56 11.13
N ALA A 65 0.58 12.13 10.87
CA ALA A 65 1.74 12.52 11.65
C ALA A 65 2.03 14.01 11.53
N ALA A 66 1.99 14.59 10.33
CA ALA A 66 2.21 16.03 10.13
C ALA A 66 1.21 16.87 10.94
N ARG A 67 -0.07 16.48 10.95
CA ARG A 67 -1.12 17.22 11.68
C ARG A 67 -1.09 17.02 13.20
N THR A 68 -0.67 15.87 13.69
CA THR A 68 -0.75 15.52 15.12
C THR A 68 0.56 15.68 15.89
N THR A 69 1.71 15.71 15.22
CA THR A 69 3.03 15.75 15.88
C THR A 69 3.22 16.99 16.74
N ALA A 70 2.89 18.18 16.21
CA ALA A 70 3.05 19.43 16.95
C ALA A 70 2.15 19.48 18.20
N VAL A 71 0.89 19.07 18.04
CA VAL A 71 -0.10 19.00 19.13
C VAL A 71 0.28 17.97 20.18
N GLY A 72 0.75 16.79 19.77
CA GLY A 72 1.21 15.74 20.67
C GLY A 72 2.43 16.17 21.49
N ARG A 73 3.39 16.87 20.87
CA ARG A 73 4.54 17.46 21.57
C ARG A 73 4.10 18.53 22.56
N LEU A 74 3.21 19.44 22.15
CA LEU A 74 2.68 20.50 23.02
C LEU A 74 1.96 19.91 24.24
N LYS A 75 1.11 18.89 24.02
CA LYS A 75 0.45 18.14 25.09
C LYS A 75 1.47 17.53 26.06
N GLY A 76 2.53 16.91 25.54
CA GLY A 76 3.61 16.36 26.35
C GLY A 76 4.30 17.40 27.22
N ILE A 77 4.62 18.56 26.65
CA ILE A 77 5.24 19.69 27.36
C ILE A 77 4.34 20.19 28.49
N ILE A 78 3.07 20.49 28.20
CA ILE A 78 2.12 20.99 29.22
C ILE A 78 1.89 19.94 30.31
N SER A 79 1.81 18.65 29.95
CA SER A 79 1.70 17.56 30.93
C SER A 79 2.92 17.50 31.86
N ALA A 80 4.13 17.72 31.32
CA ALA A 80 5.35 17.78 32.11
C ALA A 80 5.35 19.00 33.04
N ILE A 81 4.90 20.18 32.57
CA ILE A 81 4.75 21.39 33.39
C ILE A 81 3.76 21.13 34.53
N GLN A 82 2.60 20.52 34.25
CA GLN A 82 1.62 20.13 35.25
C GLN A 82 2.24 19.23 36.33
N CYS A 83 2.97 18.19 35.91
CA CYS A 83 3.65 17.29 36.84
C CYS A 83 4.68 18.03 37.70
N TRP A 84 5.47 18.93 37.09
CA TRP A 84 6.43 19.76 37.81
C TRP A 84 5.74 20.67 38.85
N CYS A 85 4.62 21.32 38.50
CA CYS A 85 3.85 22.13 39.43
C CYS A 85 3.38 21.33 40.65
N GLN A 86 2.90 20.10 40.42
CA GLN A 86 2.44 19.21 41.50
C GLN A 86 3.60 18.78 42.41
N LEU A 87 4.78 18.52 41.83
CA LEU A 87 5.97 18.13 42.60
C LEU A 87 6.48 19.29 43.47
N GLN A 88 6.46 20.52 42.96
CA GLN A 88 6.92 21.70 43.70
C GLN A 88 5.95 22.14 44.81
N ARG A 89 4.66 21.83 44.66
CA ARG A 89 3.62 22.21 45.64
C ARG A 89 2.65 21.05 45.88
N PRO A 90 3.05 20.02 46.65
CA PRO A 90 2.17 18.88 46.93
C PRO A 90 0.88 19.28 47.66
N ASP A 91 0.93 20.35 48.46
CA ASP A 91 -0.23 20.82 49.25
C ASP A 91 -1.15 21.80 48.50
N ASN A 92 -0.77 22.26 47.31
CA ASN A 92 -1.58 23.18 46.51
C ASN A 92 -2.01 22.51 45.20
N PRO A 93 -3.26 22.70 44.76
CA PRO A 93 -3.70 22.20 43.47
C PRO A 93 -2.88 22.85 42.34
N THR A 94 -2.65 22.08 41.28
CA THR A 94 -2.06 22.54 40.01
C THR A 94 -2.72 23.87 39.58
N PRO A 95 -1.97 24.86 39.07
CA PRO A 95 -2.57 26.11 38.60
C PRO A 95 -3.68 25.84 37.57
N ALA A 96 -4.83 26.50 37.74
CA ALA A 96 -5.99 26.32 36.87
C ALA A 96 -5.67 26.65 35.39
N SER A 97 -4.75 27.60 35.15
CA SER A 97 -4.27 27.95 33.80
C SER A 97 -3.58 26.80 33.10
N VAL A 98 -2.79 25.98 33.82
CA VAL A 98 -2.11 24.80 33.26
C VAL A 98 -3.13 23.73 32.91
N ALA A 99 -4.06 23.46 33.83
CA ALA A 99 -5.09 22.44 33.63
C ALA A 99 -6.05 22.81 32.49
N ASP A 100 -6.46 24.08 32.40
CA ASP A 100 -7.30 24.58 31.32
C ASP A 100 -6.60 24.51 29.96
N LEU A 101 -5.34 24.96 29.87
CA LEU A 101 -4.57 24.86 28.64
C LEU A 101 -4.39 23.41 28.18
N LEU A 102 -4.15 22.47 29.10
CA LEU A 102 -4.08 21.05 28.76
C LEU A 102 -5.42 20.53 28.20
N GLN A 103 -6.54 20.90 28.82
CA GLN A 103 -7.87 20.52 28.32
C GLN A 103 -8.15 21.08 26.93
N ARG A 104 -7.77 22.34 26.66
CA ARG A 104 -7.88 22.94 25.32
C ARG A 104 -7.06 22.19 24.28
N VAL A 105 -5.83 21.81 24.61
CA VAL A 105 -4.98 20.99 23.72
C VAL A 105 -5.57 19.61 23.45
N ILE A 106 -6.10 18.93 24.48
CA ILE A 106 -6.75 17.61 24.33
C ILE A 106 -7.98 17.73 23.42
N LYS A 107 -8.79 18.77 23.61
CA LYS A 107 -9.96 19.03 22.76
C LYS A 107 -9.57 19.28 21.31
N HIS A 108 -8.48 20.03 21.09
CA HIS A 108 -7.96 20.30 19.75
C HIS A 108 -7.44 19.01 19.07
N GLU A 109 -6.70 18.17 19.81
CA GLU A 109 -6.25 16.84 19.35
C GLU A 109 -7.42 15.95 18.93
N HIS A 110 -8.48 15.89 19.75
CA HIS A 110 -9.68 15.14 19.42
C HIS A 110 -10.36 15.68 18.16
N SER A 111 -10.46 17.01 18.00
CA SER A 111 -11.01 17.62 16.80
C SER A 111 -10.21 17.26 15.53
N ILE A 112 -8.89 17.15 15.62
CA ILE A 112 -8.05 16.70 14.50
C ILE A 112 -8.35 15.24 14.16
N MET A 113 -8.40 14.37 15.17
CA MET A 113 -8.70 12.94 14.97
C MET A 113 -10.09 12.74 14.33
N GLU A 114 -11.08 13.53 14.76
CA GLU A 114 -12.43 13.50 14.19
C GLU A 114 -12.46 14.01 12.75
N ALA A 115 -11.74 15.08 12.44
CA ALA A 115 -11.60 15.56 11.06
C ALA A 115 -10.94 14.52 10.15
N ILE A 116 -9.92 13.82 10.65
CA ILE A 116 -9.27 12.72 9.92
C ILE A 116 -10.27 11.57 9.71
N ARG A 117 -10.97 11.14 10.76
CA ARG A 117 -11.96 10.04 10.69
C ARG A 117 -13.08 10.33 9.68
N THR A 118 -13.67 11.51 9.76
CA THR A 118 -14.76 11.92 8.84
C THR A 118 -14.31 11.99 7.38
N THR A 119 -13.04 12.32 7.13
CA THR A 119 -12.46 12.28 5.78
C THR A 119 -12.34 10.85 5.25
N PHE A 120 -12.06 9.87 6.11
CA PHE A 120 -12.01 8.46 5.74
C PHE A 120 -13.40 7.82 5.57
N GLU A 121 -14.38 8.22 6.40
CA GLU A 121 -15.75 7.69 6.34
C GLU A 121 -16.53 8.23 5.13
N ASN A 122 -16.23 9.45 4.67
CA ASN A 122 -16.83 10.05 3.47
C ASN A 122 -15.73 10.43 2.46
N PRO A 123 -15.09 9.44 1.81
CA PRO A 123 -14.09 9.74 0.79
C PRO A 123 -14.77 10.54 -0.33
N ILE A 124 -14.20 11.70 -0.66
CA ILE A 124 -14.59 12.47 -1.85
C ILE A 124 -14.60 11.47 -3.02
N PRO A 125 -15.67 11.38 -3.83
CA PRO A 125 -15.73 10.43 -4.93
C PRO A 125 -14.62 10.77 -5.90
N THR A 126 -13.51 10.07 -5.77
CA THR A 126 -12.32 10.23 -6.60
C THR A 126 -12.27 9.02 -7.52
N ALA A 127 -11.80 9.21 -8.76
CA ALA A 127 -11.87 8.22 -9.84
C ALA A 127 -11.26 6.83 -9.51
N SER A 128 -10.56 6.67 -8.39
CA SER A 128 -10.10 5.37 -7.87
C SER A 128 -11.25 4.43 -7.44
N ASN A 129 -12.42 4.96 -7.07
CA ASN A 129 -13.59 4.13 -6.72
C ASN A 129 -14.22 3.44 -7.95
N VAL A 130 -13.72 3.72 -9.15
CA VAL A 130 -14.14 3.06 -10.40
C VAL A 130 -13.33 1.77 -10.65
N SER A 131 -12.31 1.49 -9.83
CA SER A 131 -11.48 0.29 -10.01
C SER A 131 -12.09 -1.00 -9.46
N GLU A 132 -13.10 -0.93 -8.58
CA GLU A 132 -13.81 -2.12 -8.09
C GLU A 132 -14.75 -2.74 -9.14
N THR A 133 -15.00 -2.07 -10.27
CA THR A 133 -15.79 -2.61 -11.39
C THR A 133 -14.91 -3.14 -12.52
N MET A 134 -13.85 -3.89 -12.20
CA MET A 134 -13.05 -4.63 -13.20
C MET A 134 -13.28 -6.15 -13.15
N GLU A 135 -14.25 -6.63 -12.37
CA GLU A 135 -14.59 -8.05 -12.24
C GLU A 135 -15.27 -8.66 -13.49
N ASP A 136 -15.44 -7.88 -14.57
CA ASP A 136 -16.02 -8.34 -15.84
C ASP A 136 -15.15 -7.97 -17.06
N LEU A 137 -13.86 -8.29 -16.99
CA LEU A 137 -13.07 -8.56 -18.20
C LEU A 137 -12.73 -10.05 -18.20
N SER A 138 -13.76 -10.86 -18.42
CA SER A 138 -13.56 -12.22 -18.88
C SER A 138 -12.74 -12.14 -20.18
N VAL A 139 -11.48 -12.57 -20.11
CA VAL A 139 -10.72 -12.91 -21.31
C VAL A 139 -11.54 -14.05 -21.92
N ARG A 140 -12.34 -13.74 -22.94
CA ARG A 140 -12.97 -14.78 -23.76
C ARG A 140 -11.80 -15.64 -24.22
N GLU A 141 -11.76 -16.88 -23.76
CA GLU A 141 -10.93 -17.90 -24.38
C GLU A 141 -11.29 -17.81 -25.86
N GLU A 142 -10.35 -17.36 -26.68
CA GLU A 142 -10.54 -17.32 -28.11
C GLU A 142 -10.85 -18.75 -28.51
N GLU A 143 -12.12 -18.99 -28.82
CA GLU A 143 -12.55 -20.13 -29.62
C GLU A 143 -11.70 -20.08 -30.87
N ASN A 144 -10.64 -20.88 -30.86
CA ASN A 144 -10.03 -21.56 -31.98
C ASN A 144 -10.46 -20.94 -33.32
N CYS A 145 -9.81 -19.83 -33.71
CA CYS A 145 -10.08 -19.10 -34.96
C CYS A 145 -9.83 -19.96 -36.22
N CYS A 146 -9.44 -21.23 -36.05
CA CYS A 146 -9.35 -22.23 -37.10
C CYS A 146 -10.00 -23.55 -36.63
N GLY A 147 -11.32 -23.53 -36.46
CA GLY A 147 -12.13 -24.75 -36.40
C GLY A 147 -12.17 -25.44 -37.77
N ASP A 148 -12.13 -26.76 -37.74
CA ASP A 148 -12.18 -27.73 -38.85
C ASP A 148 -13.25 -27.40 -39.92
N GLY A 149 -12.91 -26.55 -40.88
CA GLY A 149 -13.79 -26.15 -41.98
C GLY A 149 -13.09 -25.21 -42.94
N GLY A 150 -12.72 -25.71 -44.12
CA GLY A 150 -11.87 -25.02 -45.09
C GLY A 150 -12.35 -23.61 -45.48
N CYS A 151 -11.44 -22.64 -45.38
CA CYS A 151 -11.60 -21.34 -46.02
C CYS A 151 -11.60 -21.52 -47.55
N SER A 152 -12.77 -21.38 -48.16
CA SER A 152 -12.88 -21.13 -49.58
C SER A 152 -12.18 -19.82 -49.93
N LYS A 153 -11.34 -19.88 -50.96
CA LYS A 153 -10.68 -18.72 -51.58
C LYS A 153 -11.71 -17.64 -51.90
N ASP A 154 -11.32 -16.40 -51.62
CA ASP A 154 -11.92 -15.12 -52.11
C ASP A 154 -12.57 -14.19 -51.08
N SER A 155 -12.08 -14.15 -49.84
CA SER A 155 -12.15 -12.90 -49.05
C SER A 155 -10.88 -12.66 -48.23
N ALA A 156 -10.29 -11.48 -48.42
CA ALA A 156 -9.03 -11.08 -47.82
C ALA A 156 -9.24 -10.65 -46.36
N CYS A 157 -9.04 -11.56 -45.40
CA CYS A 157 -9.13 -11.25 -43.97
C CYS A 157 -7.78 -11.18 -43.24
N CYS A 158 -6.66 -11.51 -43.90
CA CYS A 158 -5.35 -11.41 -43.25
C CYS A 158 -4.27 -10.95 -44.24
N LYS A 159 -4.14 -9.63 -44.45
CA LYS A 159 -2.91 -9.03 -44.95
C LYS A 159 -2.65 -7.72 -44.23
N LYS A 160 -1.73 -7.75 -43.28
CA LYS A 160 -0.72 -6.70 -43.06
C LYS A 160 0.33 -7.18 -42.07
N ASP A 161 1.58 -6.92 -42.45
CA ASP A 161 2.83 -7.30 -41.80
C ASP A 161 2.92 -6.90 -40.33
N CYS A 162 3.47 -7.81 -39.53
CA CYS A 162 4.03 -7.52 -38.21
C CYS A 162 5.46 -8.06 -38.11
N ASP A 163 6.36 -7.53 -38.94
CA ASP A 163 7.78 -7.49 -38.63
C ASP A 163 8.01 -6.37 -37.62
N LYS A 164 8.14 -6.68 -36.32
CA LYS A 164 8.96 -5.90 -35.36
C LYS A 164 9.46 -6.78 -34.23
N GLU A 165 10.76 -6.65 -33.99
CA GLU A 165 11.52 -7.29 -32.92
C GLU A 165 10.92 -7.09 -31.53
N ILE A 166 10.94 -8.17 -30.75
CA ILE A 166 10.58 -8.17 -29.33
C ILE A 166 11.76 -7.56 -28.57
N SER A 167 11.70 -6.24 -28.35
CA SER A 167 12.51 -5.60 -27.31
C SER A 167 11.89 -5.91 -25.94
N PRO A 168 12.67 -6.28 -24.91
CA PRO A 168 12.13 -6.50 -23.57
C PRO A 168 11.59 -5.17 -23.02
N MET A 169 10.29 -5.13 -22.72
CA MET A 169 9.70 -4.01 -21.99
C MET A 169 10.38 -3.90 -20.62
N LEU A 170 11.29 -2.93 -20.51
CA LEU A 170 11.74 -2.43 -19.22
C LEU A 170 10.50 -1.96 -18.45
N MET A 171 10.30 -2.59 -17.30
CA MET A 171 9.41 -2.14 -16.24
C MET A 171 9.69 -0.66 -15.94
N GLN A 172 8.93 0.24 -16.57
CA GLN A 172 8.89 1.62 -16.14
C GLN A 172 8.07 1.66 -14.86
N LYS A 173 8.77 1.90 -13.74
CA LYS A 173 8.17 2.40 -12.51
C LYS A 173 7.18 3.51 -12.88
N PRO A 174 5.89 3.40 -12.54
CA PRO A 174 5.03 4.56 -12.58
C PRO A 174 5.54 5.53 -11.51
N ASN A 175 6.24 6.58 -11.95
CA ASN A 175 6.44 7.78 -11.15
C ASN A 175 5.09 8.48 -11.02
N LEU A 176 4.20 7.95 -10.18
CA LEU A 176 2.98 8.63 -9.78
C LEU A 176 3.33 9.62 -8.66
N SER A 177 4.11 10.65 -9.01
CA SER A 177 4.15 11.90 -8.24
C SER A 177 2.88 12.69 -8.54
N THR A 178 1.75 12.16 -8.09
CA THR A 178 0.54 12.97 -7.96
C THR A 178 0.24 13.03 -6.47
N ALA A 179 1.03 13.84 -5.77
CA ALA A 179 0.60 14.38 -4.50
C ALA A 179 -0.64 15.24 -4.81
N LEU A 180 -1.82 14.64 -4.68
CA LEU A 180 -3.05 15.43 -4.60
C LEU A 180 -2.88 16.36 -3.40
N PRO A 181 -2.99 17.68 -3.58
CA PRO A 181 -3.18 18.57 -2.46
C PRO A 181 -4.56 18.24 -1.91
N ILE A 182 -4.60 17.38 -0.89
CA ILE A 182 -5.73 17.40 0.03
C ILE A 182 -5.53 18.73 0.74
N ASP A 183 -6.29 19.74 0.32
CA ASP A 183 -6.27 21.05 0.97
C ASP A 183 -6.35 20.83 2.49
N PRO A 184 -5.51 21.52 3.28
CA PRO A 184 -5.52 21.37 4.71
C PRO A 184 -6.94 21.65 5.19
N VAL A 185 -7.61 20.61 5.68
CA VAL A 185 -8.93 20.72 6.31
C VAL A 185 -8.75 21.76 7.41
N THR A 186 -9.21 22.97 7.13
CA THR A 186 -9.06 24.10 8.02
C THR A 186 -10.10 23.90 9.09
N ILE A 187 -9.69 23.27 10.19
CA ILE A 187 -10.57 23.01 11.33
C ILE A 187 -10.97 24.37 11.91
N PRO A 188 -12.26 24.72 11.96
CA PRO A 188 -12.71 25.96 12.58
C PRO A 188 -12.52 25.84 14.10
N GLY A 189 -11.47 26.47 14.64
CA GLY A 189 -11.13 26.41 16.06
C GLY A 189 -9.83 27.15 16.41
N GLU A 190 -9.43 27.08 17.69
CA GLU A 190 -8.11 27.53 18.16
C GLU A 190 -7.01 26.89 17.31
N ASN A 191 -6.10 27.70 16.79
CA ASN A 191 -4.95 27.21 16.02
C ASN A 191 -3.84 26.71 16.98
N VAL A 192 -3.06 25.72 16.55
CA VAL A 192 -1.89 25.22 17.31
C VAL A 192 -0.98 26.36 17.73
N ASP A 193 -0.76 27.35 16.88
CA ASP A 193 0.05 28.53 17.18
C ASP A 193 -0.48 29.34 18.37
N GLN A 194 -1.80 29.42 18.55
CA GLN A 194 -2.43 30.12 19.67
C GLN A 194 -2.21 29.32 20.97
N LEU A 195 -2.35 28.00 20.91
CA LEU A 195 -2.10 27.11 22.05
C LEU A 195 -0.62 27.12 22.46
N VAL A 196 0.28 27.16 21.48
CA VAL A 196 1.73 27.32 21.69
C VAL A 196 2.02 28.67 22.36
N GLN A 197 1.41 29.76 21.89
CA GLN A 197 1.59 31.08 22.50
C GLN A 197 1.12 31.09 23.97
N CYS A 198 -0.07 30.54 24.26
CA CYS A 198 -0.54 30.42 25.63
C CYS A 198 0.42 29.59 26.51
N CYS A 199 1.05 28.56 25.95
CA CYS A 199 2.05 27.78 26.67
C CYS A 199 3.31 28.60 26.97
N MET A 200 3.77 29.42 26.02
CA MET A 200 4.91 30.32 26.25
C MET A 200 4.64 31.34 27.36
N ASP A 201 3.46 31.96 27.35
CA ASP A 201 3.06 32.93 28.36
C ASP A 201 3.04 32.27 29.76
N LEU A 202 2.52 31.05 29.83
CA LEU A 202 2.50 30.24 31.04
C LEU A 202 3.90 29.85 31.53
N VAL A 203 4.83 29.56 30.62
CA VAL A 203 6.25 29.30 30.96
C VAL A 203 6.90 30.55 31.57
N TYR A 204 6.61 31.74 31.04
CA TYR A 204 7.06 33.00 31.64
C TYR A 204 6.46 33.24 33.03
N GLU A 205 5.15 33.05 33.19
CA GLU A 205 4.45 33.23 34.47
C GLU A 205 4.97 32.31 35.57
N LEU A 206 5.31 31.07 35.22
CA LEU A 206 5.83 30.07 36.16
C LEU A 206 7.35 30.21 36.42
N GLY A 207 8.03 31.12 35.71
CA GLY A 207 9.48 31.31 35.83
C GLY A 207 10.28 30.07 35.40
N LEU A 208 9.79 29.34 34.40
CA LEU A 208 10.43 28.13 33.88
C LEU A 208 11.61 28.45 32.94
N PRO A 209 12.52 27.49 32.68
CA PRO A 209 13.71 27.72 31.88
C PRO A 209 13.41 28.21 30.45
N GLN A 210 14.21 29.18 29.96
CA GLN A 210 14.02 29.82 28.65
C GLN A 210 14.23 28.84 27.48
N GLU A 211 14.98 27.76 27.69
CA GLU A 211 15.18 26.68 26.72
C GLU A 211 13.84 26.06 26.30
N LEU A 212 12.86 26.01 27.22
CA LEU A 212 11.52 25.49 26.94
C LEU A 212 10.78 26.36 25.90
N ILE A 213 11.01 27.67 25.92
CA ILE A 213 10.43 28.61 24.96
C ILE A 213 11.02 28.40 23.57
N GLN A 214 12.32 28.08 23.48
CA GLN A 214 12.95 27.72 22.21
C GLN A 214 12.33 26.43 21.62
N HIS A 215 12.08 25.42 22.46
CA HIS A 215 11.39 24.20 22.03
C HIS A 215 9.94 24.46 21.59
N LEU A 216 9.22 25.35 22.27
CA LEU A 216 7.87 25.75 21.86
C LEU A 216 7.88 26.52 20.53
N HIS A 217 8.89 27.36 20.27
CA HIS A 217 9.04 28.04 18.97
C HIS A 217 9.22 27.06 17.81
N GLN A 218 9.93 25.95 18.03
CA GLN A 218 10.11 24.90 17.01
C GLN A 218 8.78 24.24 16.60
N LEU A 219 7.77 24.22 17.49
CA LEU A 219 6.45 23.66 17.19
C LEU A 219 5.61 24.54 16.26
N LYS A 220 5.91 25.84 16.18
CA LYS A 220 5.24 26.80 15.29
C LYS A 220 5.76 26.72 13.85
N SER A 221 6.98 26.24 13.68
CA SER A 221 7.64 26.10 12.37
C SER A 221 7.55 24.69 11.77
N ALA A 222 6.84 23.78 12.43
CA ALA A 222 6.71 22.36 12.06
C ALA A 222 5.37 22.12 11.36
#